data_AF-A0A3D8UL94-F1
#
_entry.id   AF-A0A3D8UL94-F1
#
_cell.length_a   1.000
_cell.length_b   1.000
_cell.length_c   1.000
_cell.angle_alpha   90.00
_cell.angle_beta   90.00
_cell.angle_gamma   90.00
#
_symmetry.space_group_name_H-M   'P 1'
#
loop_
_entity.id
_entity.type
_entity.pdbx_description
1 polymer ?
#
loop_
_entity_poly.entity_id
_entity_poly.type
_entity_poly.pdbx_seq_one_letter_code
_entity_poly.pdbx_strand_id
1 'polypeptide(L)'
;MSQTDVKNSKLIRDVDELLTELEARETLSKDETLALAKLELVVESKLFQQDAEGNPEEYLIERFQERLYNFEREYPSLSSFIRRISNNLSNIGI
;
A
#
# COMPACT_ATOMS: atom_id res chain seq x y z
N MET A 1 -29.20 7.37 -3.39
CA MET A 1 -27.83 7.05 -2.95
C MET A 1 -26.99 6.88 -4.21
N SER A 2 -25.83 7.53 -4.29
CA SER A 2 -24.99 7.44 -5.50
C SER A 2 -24.29 6.08 -5.58
N GLN A 3 -23.93 5.61 -6.77
CA GLN A 3 -23.14 4.36 -6.91
C GLN A 3 -21.79 4.42 -6.19
N THR A 4 -21.26 5.63 -5.97
CA THR A 4 -20.02 5.87 -5.22
C THR A 4 -20.20 5.58 -3.73
N ASP A 5 -21.33 5.98 -3.15
CA ASP A 5 -21.66 5.72 -1.73
C ASP A 5 -21.79 4.21 -1.45
N VAL A 6 -22.39 3.46 -2.38
CA VAL A 6 -22.58 2.00 -2.27
C VAL A 6 -21.26 1.22 -2.41
N LYS A 7 -20.32 1.73 -3.22
CA LYS A 7 -19.00 1.11 -3.38
C LYS A 7 -18.10 1.37 -2.18
N ASN A 8 -18.12 2.59 -1.63
CA ASN A 8 -17.37 2.94 -0.44
C ASN A 8 -17.82 2.13 0.78
N SER A 9 -19.13 1.91 0.95
CA SER A 9 -19.63 1.06 2.04
C SER A 9 -19.19 -0.41 1.91
N LYS A 10 -19.00 -0.90 0.67
CA LYS A 10 -18.53 -2.28 0.44
C LYS A 10 -17.05 -2.44 0.76
N LEU A 11 -16.19 -1.51 0.33
CA LEU A 11 -14.75 -1.59 0.58
C LEU A 11 -14.43 -1.56 2.08
N ILE A 12 -15.07 -0.66 2.83
CA ILE A 12 -14.89 -0.56 4.30
C ILE A 12 -15.26 -1.90 4.95
N ARG A 13 -16.43 -2.45 4.61
CA ARG A 13 -16.87 -3.73 5.14
C ARG A 13 -15.90 -4.87 4.81
N ASP A 14 -15.45 -4.98 3.56
CA ASP A 14 -14.53 -6.04 3.15
C ASP A 14 -13.16 -5.91 3.86
N VAL A 15 -12.73 -4.69 4.22
CA VAL A 15 -11.53 -4.44 5.06
C VAL A 15 -11.77 -4.83 6.51
N ASP A 16 -12.91 -4.47 7.11
CA ASP A 16 -13.24 -4.84 8.49
C ASP A 16 -13.33 -6.37 8.66
N GLU A 17 -13.91 -7.07 7.67
CA GLU A 17 -13.96 -8.53 7.60
C GLU A 17 -12.54 -9.13 7.54
N LEU A 18 -11.66 -8.58 6.69
CA LEU A 18 -10.27 -9.03 6.60
C LEU A 18 -9.51 -8.83 7.92
N LEU A 19 -9.67 -7.68 8.58
CA LEU A 19 -9.02 -7.40 9.86
C LEU A 19 -9.46 -8.40 10.93
N THR A 20 -10.77 -8.65 11.03
CA THR A 20 -11.34 -9.62 11.98
C THR A 20 -10.77 -11.02 11.76
N GLU A 21 -10.66 -11.47 10.50
CA GLU A 21 -10.09 -12.78 10.16
C GLU A 21 -8.58 -12.86 10.48
N LEU A 22 -7.84 -11.78 10.27
CA LEU A 22 -6.41 -11.73 10.59
C LEU A 22 -6.14 -11.74 12.10
N GLU A 23 -6.97 -11.05 12.89
CA GLU A 23 -6.87 -11.03 14.35
C GLU A 23 -7.16 -12.40 14.97
N ALA A 24 -8.06 -13.18 14.36
CA ALA A 24 -8.44 -14.50 14.84
C ALA A 24 -7.39 -15.60 14.52
N ARG A 25 -6.42 -15.33 13.65
CA ARG A 25 -5.47 -16.34 13.15
C ARG A 25 -4.06 -16.14 13.71
N GLU A 26 -3.48 -17.23 14.22
CA GLU A 26 -2.11 -17.22 14.76
C GLU A 26 -1.02 -17.26 13.69
N THR A 27 -1.32 -17.81 12.51
CA THR A 27 -0.33 -17.98 11.42
C THR A 27 -0.95 -17.76 10.05
N LEU A 28 -0.12 -17.26 9.13
CA LEU A 28 -0.45 -17.03 7.74
C LEU A 28 0.39 -17.94 6.85
N SER A 29 -0.21 -18.43 5.78
CA SER A 29 0.53 -19.08 4.71
C SER A 29 1.43 -18.06 3.99
N LYS A 30 2.46 -18.57 3.30
CA LYS A 30 3.37 -17.73 2.52
C LYS A 30 2.65 -16.87 1.47
N ASP A 31 1.62 -17.41 0.84
CA ASP A 31 0.85 -16.70 -0.18
C ASP A 31 -0.01 -15.58 0.44
N GLU A 32 -0.58 -15.81 1.62
CA GLU A 32 -1.29 -14.78 2.39
C GLU A 32 -0.33 -13.68 2.85
N THR A 33 0.85 -14.02 3.39
CA THR A 33 1.88 -13.03 3.74
C THR A 33 2.28 -12.18 2.53
N LEU A 34 2.49 -12.79 1.37
CA LEU A 34 2.80 -12.06 0.14
C LEU A 34 1.65 -11.17 -0.34
N ALA A 35 0.40 -11.60 -0.16
CA ALA A 35 -0.77 -10.80 -0.51
C ALA A 35 -0.92 -9.59 0.41
N LEU A 36 -0.71 -9.76 1.72
CA LEU A 36 -0.75 -8.68 2.70
C LEU A 36 0.40 -7.69 2.50
N ALA A 37 1.62 -8.18 2.23
CA ALA A 37 2.76 -7.33 1.91
C ALA A 37 2.48 -6.47 0.68
N LYS A 38 1.88 -7.03 -0.39
CA LYS A 38 1.44 -6.23 -1.54
C LYS A 38 0.42 -5.16 -1.14
N LEU A 39 -0.53 -5.50 -0.27
CA LEU A 39 -1.58 -4.57 0.18
C LEU A 39 -0.97 -3.42 1.00
N GLU A 40 -0.10 -3.73 1.96
CA GLU A 40 0.67 -2.77 2.75
C GLU A 40 1.36 -1.75 1.84
N LEU A 41 2.10 -2.23 0.84
CA LEU A 41 2.82 -1.36 -0.08
C LEU A 41 1.91 -0.43 -0.90
N VAL A 42 0.72 -0.90 -1.30
CA VAL A 42 -0.27 -0.06 -1.99
C VAL A 42 -0.79 1.02 -1.06
N VAL A 43 -1.13 0.66 0.18
CA VAL A 43 -1.67 1.60 1.17
C VAL A 43 -0.61 2.63 1.54
N GLU A 44 0.61 2.22 1.86
CA GLU A 44 1.74 3.12 2.14
C GLU A 44 1.97 4.08 0.96
N SER A 45 1.98 3.57 -0.28
CA SER A 45 2.13 4.42 -1.46
C SER A 45 1.00 5.44 -1.58
N LYS A 46 -0.25 5.07 -1.28
CA LYS A 46 -1.40 5.99 -1.38
C LYS A 46 -1.38 7.07 -0.31
N LEU A 47 -1.04 6.70 0.93
CA LEU A 47 -0.86 7.65 2.02
C LEU A 47 0.28 8.63 1.71
N PHE A 48 1.41 8.12 1.21
CA PHE A 48 2.52 8.95 0.76
C PHE A 48 2.11 9.97 -0.31
N GLN A 49 1.33 9.55 -1.32
CA GLN A 49 0.83 10.47 -2.36
C GLN A 49 -0.02 11.60 -1.76
N GLN A 50 -0.96 11.24 -0.88
CA GLN A 50 -1.83 12.21 -0.22
C GLN A 50 -1.05 13.19 0.65
N ASP A 51 -0.07 12.70 1.40
CA ASP A 51 0.76 13.54 2.28
C ASP A 51 1.67 14.46 1.47
N ALA A 52 2.28 13.96 0.39
CA ALA A 52 3.12 14.75 -0.51
C ALA A 52 2.34 15.85 -1.26
N GLU A 53 1.08 15.59 -1.65
CA GLU A 53 0.19 16.60 -2.21
C GLU A 53 -0.19 17.69 -1.18
N GLY A 54 -0.33 17.30 0.10
CA GLY A 54 -0.70 18.19 1.19
C GLY A 54 0.46 19.09 1.69
N ASN A 55 1.68 18.55 1.77
CA ASN A 55 2.88 19.25 2.23
C ASN A 55 4.14 18.84 1.43
N PRO A 56 4.29 19.33 0.18
CA PRO A 56 5.38 18.91 -0.71
C PRO A 56 6.79 19.24 -0.19
N GLU A 57 6.95 20.32 0.59
CA GLU A 57 8.25 20.79 1.10
C GLU A 57 8.77 19.98 2.30
N GLU A 58 7.87 19.27 3.00
CA GLU A 58 8.19 18.54 4.23
C GLU A 58 8.49 17.05 3.96
N TYR A 59 8.03 16.55 2.81
CA TYR A 59 8.08 15.13 2.49
C TYR A 59 9.25 14.75 1.57
N LEU A 60 10.20 14.01 2.12
CA LEU A 60 11.38 13.53 1.40
C LEU A 60 11.03 12.24 0.62
N ILE A 61 10.93 12.36 -0.71
CA ILE A 61 10.86 11.21 -1.65
C ILE A 61 11.90 10.14 -1.31
N GLU A 62 13.08 10.56 -0.86
CA GLU A 62 14.19 9.68 -0.47
C GLU A 62 13.80 8.67 0.62
N ARG A 63 12.99 9.06 1.62
CA ARG A 63 12.55 8.14 2.69
C ARG A 63 11.64 7.03 2.15
N PHE A 64 10.76 7.37 1.21
CA PHE A 64 9.89 6.38 0.59
C PHE A 64 10.67 5.48 -0.37
N GLN A 65 11.65 6.02 -1.09
CA GLN A 65 12.56 5.22 -1.91
C GLN A 65 13.39 4.23 -1.07
N GLU A 66 13.87 4.64 0.11
CA GLU A 66 14.54 3.75 1.06
C GLU A 66 13.60 2.64 1.55
N ARG A 67 12.34 2.97 1.85
CA ARG A 67 11.32 1.99 2.21
C ARG A 67 11.07 0.99 1.08
N LEU A 68 10.91 1.45 -0.16
CA LEU A 68 10.76 0.60 -1.34
C LEU A 68 11.95 -0.35 -1.53
N TYR A 69 13.17 0.15 -1.33
CA TYR A 69 14.39 -0.65 -1.43
C TYR A 69 14.43 -1.75 -0.35
N ASN A 70 14.15 -1.40 0.90
CA ASN A 70 14.10 -2.39 1.99
C ASN A 70 13.02 -3.44 1.75
N PHE A 71 11.85 -3.01 1.29
CA PHE A 71 10.75 -3.90 0.96
C PHE A 71 11.08 -4.86 -0.20
N GLU A 72 11.82 -4.40 -1.22
CA GLU A 72 12.28 -5.26 -2.32
C GLU A 72 13.24 -6.35 -1.84
N ARG A 73 14.07 -6.04 -0.84
CA ARG A 73 14.97 -7.04 -0.23
C ARG A 73 14.22 -8.07 0.59
N GLU A 74 13.18 -7.67 1.30
CA GLU A 74 12.31 -8.56 2.07
C GLU A 74 11.46 -9.45 1.15
N TYR A 75 10.97 -8.90 0.03
CA TYR A 75 10.11 -9.60 -0.92
C TYR A 75 10.61 -9.49 -2.37
N PRO A 76 11.70 -10.20 -2.74
CA PRO A 76 12.28 -10.10 -4.08
C PRO A 76 11.32 -10.47 -5.21
N SER A 77 10.36 -11.37 -4.94
CA SER A 77 9.30 -11.76 -5.88
C SER A 77 8.35 -10.62 -6.24
N LEU A 78 8.37 -9.52 -5.50
CA LEU A 78 7.55 -8.33 -5.71
C LEU A 78 8.30 -7.20 -6.42
N SER A 79 9.57 -7.38 -6.81
CA SER A 79 10.40 -6.36 -7.51
C SER A 79 9.68 -5.66 -8.67
N SER A 80 9.04 -6.40 -9.57
CA SER A 80 8.27 -5.84 -10.70
C SER A 80 7.09 -4.97 -10.24
N PHE A 81 6.47 -5.33 -9.13
CA PHE A 81 5.37 -4.55 -8.54
C PHE A 81 5.89 -3.27 -7.86
N ILE A 82 6.99 -3.38 -7.12
CA ILE A 82 7.67 -2.26 -6.46
C ILE A 82 8.14 -1.23 -7.49
N ARG A 83 8.73 -1.67 -8.61
CA ARG A 83 9.11 -0.79 -9.72
C ARG A 83 7.92 -0.01 -10.27
N ARG A 84 6.74 -0.64 -10.41
CA ARG A 84 5.53 0.07 -10.86
C ARG A 84 5.10 1.16 -9.87
N ILE A 85 5.15 0.88 -8.58
CA ILE A 85 4.83 1.86 -7.54
C ILE A 85 5.83 3.02 -7.57
N SER A 86 7.13 2.71 -7.60
CA SER A 86 8.21 3.69 -7.71
C SER A 86 8.02 4.62 -8.92
N ASN A 87 7.77 4.06 -10.11
CA ASN A 87 7.55 4.84 -11.33
C ASN A 87 6.32 5.74 -11.25
N ASN A 88 5.23 5.25 -10.65
CA ASN A 88 4.01 6.05 -10.47
C ASN A 88 4.25 7.26 -9.56
N LEU A 89 5.12 7.12 -8.56
CA LEU A 89 5.46 8.18 -7.61
C LEU A 89 6.43 9.19 -8.20
N SER A 90 7.42 8.75 -8.98
CA SER A 90 8.32 9.65 -9.72
C SER A 90 7.58 10.53 -10.73
N ASN A 91 6.42 10.09 -11.22
CA ASN A 91 5.59 10.87 -12.16
C ASN A 91 4.70 11.94 -11.49
N ILE A 92 4.70 12.04 -10.16
CA ILE A 92 3.88 13.03 -9.41
C ILE A 92 4.45 14.45 -9.51
N GLY A 93 5.65 14.61 -10.08
CA GLY A 93 6.13 15.93 -10.48
C GLY A 93 6.68 16.76 -9.32
N ILE A 94 7.64 16.17 -8.59
CA ILE A 94 8.81 16.92 -8.13
C ILE A 94 9.92 16.68 -9.15
#